data_AF-A0A1Y3CDH3-F1
#
_entry.id   AF-A0A1Y3CDH3-F1
#
_cell.length_a   1.000
_cell.length_b   1.000
_cell.length_c   1.000
_cell.angle_alpha   90.00
_cell.angle_beta   90.00
_cell.angle_gamma   90.00
#
_symmetry.space_group_name_H-M   'P 1'
#
loop_
_entity.id
_entity.type
_entity.pdbx_description
1 polymer ?
#
loop_
_entity_poly.entity_id
_entity_poly.type
_entity_poly.pdbx_seq_one_letter_code
_entity_poly.pdbx_strand_id
1 'polypeptide(L)' 'MFNSTELFCVIDDFFLKFEATYWKFLKQSNHCLRIRKAQLSISEITFIAIWYKCS' A
#
# COMPACT_ATOMS: atom_id res chain seq x y z
N MET A 1 9.05 -20.04 -5.39
CA MET A 1 9.80 -18.76 -5.30
C MET A 1 8.77 -17.66 -5.44
N PHE A 2 8.60 -16.83 -4.41
CA PHE A 2 7.58 -15.79 -4.44
C PHE A 2 8.01 -14.72 -5.47
N ASN A 3 7.18 -14.45 -6.49
CA ASN A 3 7.52 -13.50 -7.54
C ASN A 3 7.21 -12.07 -7.07
N SER A 4 8.24 -11.39 -6.55
CA SER A 4 8.15 -10.00 -6.07
C SER A 4 7.57 -9.06 -7.12
N THR A 5 7.99 -9.22 -8.37
CA THR A 5 7.57 -8.36 -9.47
C THR A 5 6.07 -8.50 -9.74
N GLU A 6 5.59 -9.74 -9.82
CA GLU A 6 4.17 -10.02 -10.06
C GLU A 6 3.29 -9.55 -8.89
N LEU A 7 3.74 -9.76 -7.63
CA LEU A 7 3.03 -9.21 -6.48
C LEU A 7 2.96 -7.68 -6.55
N PHE A 8 4.08 -7.01 -6.84
CA PHE A 8 4.10 -5.57 -6.95
C PHE A 8 3.15 -5.07 -8.04
N CYS A 9 3.17 -5.69 -9.23
CA CYS A 9 2.25 -5.34 -10.33
C CYS A 9 0.78 -5.47 -9.91
N VAL A 10 0.39 -6.56 -9.24
CA VAL A 10 -0.99 -6.76 -8.76
C VAL A 10 -1.40 -5.68 -7.75
N ILE A 11 -0.49 -5.32 -6.84
CA ILE A 11 -0.73 -4.26 -5.85
C ILE A 11 -0.86 -2.90 -6.54
N ASP A 12 0.03 -2.59 -7.49
CA ASP A 12 0.03 -1.31 -8.19
C ASP A 12 -1.23 -1.15 -9.06
N ASP A 13 -1.63 -2.18 -9.79
CA ASP A 13 -2.88 -2.21 -10.57
C ASP A 13 -4.13 -2.00 -9.70
N PHE A 14 -4.11 -2.52 -8.47
CA PHE A 14 -5.17 -2.26 -7.50
C PHE A 14 -5.21 -0.78 -7.10
N PHE A 15 -4.06 -0.20 -6.75
CA PHE A 15 -4.01 1.20 -6.31
C PHE A 15 -4.28 2.20 -7.44
N LEU A 16 -3.95 1.89 -8.69
CA LEU A 16 -4.34 2.69 -9.86
C LEU A 16 -5.85 2.99 -9.90
N LYS A 17 -6.69 2.08 -9.41
CA LYS A 17 -8.16 2.26 -9.38
C LYS A 17 -8.69 2.67 -8.01
N PHE A 18 -8.08 2.20 -6.93
CA PHE A 18 -8.67 2.26 -5.60
C PHE A 18 -7.94 3.14 -4.59
N GLU A 19 -6.83 3.79 -4.95
CA GLU A 19 -6.04 4.60 -4.01
C GLU A 19 -6.85 5.68 -3.30
N ALA A 20 -7.69 6.42 -4.01
CA ALA A 20 -8.55 7.45 -3.40
C ALA A 20 -9.53 6.86 -2.37
N THR A 21 -10.12 5.70 -2.67
CA THR A 21 -11.03 4.98 -1.78
C THR A 21 -10.29 4.46 -0.54
N TYR A 22 -9.09 3.92 -0.74
CA TYR A 22 -8.25 3.45 0.35
C TYR A 22 -7.82 4.59 1.28
N TRP A 23 -7.44 5.75 0.72
CA TRP A 23 -7.19 6.95 1.51
C TRP A 23 -8.39 7.38 2.37
N LYS A 24 -9.60 7.32 1.80
CA LYS A 24 -10.83 7.64 2.54
C LYS A 24 -11.05 6.67 3.69
N PHE A 25 -10.86 5.37 3.45
CA PHE A 25 -10.92 4.33 4.48
C PHE A 25 -9.90 4.56 5.60
N LEU A 26 -8.63 4.86 5.25
CA LEU A 26 -7.58 5.14 6.23
C LEU A 26 -7.91 6.36 7.11
N LYS A 27 -8.45 7.43 6.52
CA LYS A 27 -8.88 8.63 7.26
C LYS A 27 -10.04 8.33 8.21
N GLN A 28 -11.01 7.54 7.76
CA GLN A 28 -12.18 7.15 8.56
C GLN A 28 -11.83 6.20 9.70
N SER A 29 -10.79 5.39 9.54
CA SER A 29 -10.38 4.40 10.53
C SER A 29 -9.81 5.00 11.82
N ASN A 30 -9.63 6.33 11.92
CA ASN A 30 -9.14 7.08 13.10
C ASN A 30 -7.84 6.57 13.77
N HIS A 31 -7.15 5.59 13.16
CA HIS A 31 -5.85 5.08 13.57
C HIS A 31 -4.68 5.96 13.08
N CYS A 32 -4.97 7.16 12.57
CA CYS A 32 -3.94 8.09 12.09
C CYS A 32 -3.27 8.79 13.28
N LEU A 33 -2.28 8.12 13.89
CA LEU A 33 -1.48 8.69 14.98
C LEU A 33 -0.52 9.79 14.51
N ARG A 34 -0.14 9.79 13.23
CA ARG A 34 0.79 10.78 12.66
C ARG A 34 0.70 10.85 11.14
N ILE A 35 0.55 12.06 10.60
CA ILE A 35 0.62 12.31 9.16
C ILE A 35 2.04 12.78 8.83
N ARG A 36 2.71 12.10 7.90
CA ARG A 36 4.01 12.50 7.35
C ARG A 36 3.90 12.57 5.83
N LYS A 37 4.72 13.42 5.20
CA LYS A 37 4.91 13.35 3.75
C LYS A 37 5.59 12.02 3.43
N ALA A 38 4.91 11.17 2.66
CA ALA A 38 5.50 9.95 2.15
C ALA A 38 6.41 10.28 0.96
N GLN A 39 7.56 9.62 0.88
CA GLN A 39 8.39 9.61 -0.32
C GLN A 39 7.99 8.48 -1.29
N LEU A 40 7.29 7.47 -0.77
CA LEU A 40 6.81 6.30 -1.49
C LEU A 40 5.30 6.39 -1.72
N SER A 41 4.83 5.80 -2.82
CA SER A 41 3.41 5.60 -3.09
C SER A 41 2.78 4.62 -2.09
N ILE A 42 1.45 4.59 -2.00
CA ILE A 42 0.78 3.57 -1.17
C ILE A 42 1.05 2.16 -1.68
N SER A 43 1.12 1.95 -2.99
CA SER A 43 1.42 0.64 -3.57
C SER A 43 2.79 0.13 -3.13
N GLU A 44 3.81 0.99 -3.15
CA GLU A 44 5.17 0.68 -2.67
C GLU A 44 5.18 0.37 -1.17
N ILE A 45 4.52 1.19 -0.34
CA ILE A 45 4.44 0.98 1.10
C ILE A 45 3.74 -0.36 1.41
N THR A 46 2.64 -0.64 0.73
CA THR A 46 1.85 -1.87 0.91
C THR A 46 2.64 -3.10 0.47
N PHE A 47 3.34 -2.99 -0.67
CA PHE A 47 4.22 -4.04 -1.16
C PHE A 47 5.32 -4.38 -0.15
N ILE A 48 6.03 -3.38 0.39
CA ILE A 48 7.06 -3.59 1.41
C ILE A 48 6.47 -4.27 2.65
N ALA A 49 5.30 -3.82 3.11
CA ALA A 49 4.65 -4.38 4.29
C ALA A 49 4.27 -5.86 4.10
N ILE A 50 3.69 -6.21 2.95
CA ILE A 50 3.33 -7.60 2.61
C ILE A 50 4.60 -8.44 2.41
N TRP A 51 5.57 -7.92 1.67
CA TRP A 51 6.84 -8.60 1.41
C TRP A 51 7.57 -8.96 2.71
N TYR A 52 7.64 -8.02 3.65
CA TYR A 52 8.26 -8.25 4.96
C TYR A 52 7.48 -9.28 5.81
N LYS A 53 6.15 -9.30 5.71
CA LYS A 53 5.29 -10.27 6.40
C LYS A 53 5.37 -11.69 5.81
N CYS A 54 5.66 -11.79 4.52
CA CYS A 54 5.71 -13.05 3.76
C CYS A 54 7.14 -13.61 3.59
N SER A 55 8.16 -12.90 4.06
CA SER A 55 9.55 -13.36 4.18
C SER A 55 9.80 -14.00 5.54
#